data_AF-Q0JW92-F1
#
_entry.id   AF-Q0JW92-F1
#
_cell.length_a   1.000
_cell.length_b   1.000
_cell.length_c   1.000
_cell.angle_alpha   90.00
_cell.angle_beta   90.00
_cell.angle_gamma   90.00
#
_symmetry.space_group_name_H-M   'P 1'
#
loop_
_entity.id
_entity.type
_entity.pdbx_description
1 polymer ?
#
loop_
_entity_poly.entity_id
_entity_poly.type
_entity_poly.pdbx_seq_one_letter_code
_entity_poly.pdbx_strand_id
1 'polypeptide(L)'
;MPDTRVHRTACEVSVPAPAGVLYGLIADATVWPLFFPPCLHVEQLDFDGTRERLRMWALAGDRISSWVSRRHLDIGQRRVRFRQELPARPIESMTGVWSVHPAGDVCRVRLEHAFTVTGDAPADVAWAARVTRDNSRAQLDSLARLAQRWTRLDDLAVTFEDTVRVKAPAELVFDFLYRAADWPEDLAYTRPLAVREDTPGIQTLTLDGRSATGTRAVRIAFPSAGRLVHKHLHTSGPLAAYTGEWSIESHPAGVDVSVRHHILLSDDAAAGGQDAARRLRDELARTGRHVLEHATRHACGAVRVL
;
A
#
# COMPACT_ATOMS: atom_id res chain seq x y z
N MET A 1 32.74 -6.59 -22.16
CA MET A 1 31.47 -6.36 -21.45
C MET A 1 30.43 -6.13 -22.53
N PRO A 2 29.40 -6.97 -22.72
CA PRO A 2 28.36 -6.65 -23.68
C PRO A 2 27.72 -5.31 -23.30
N ASP A 3 27.53 -4.45 -24.29
CA ASP A 3 27.02 -3.09 -24.10
C ASP A 3 25.63 -3.17 -23.48
N THR A 4 25.45 -2.60 -22.28
CA THR A 4 24.21 -2.77 -21.53
C THR A 4 23.14 -1.87 -22.15
N ARG A 5 22.22 -2.48 -22.90
CA ARG A 5 21.13 -1.74 -23.57
C ARG A 5 20.18 -1.14 -22.55
N VAL A 6 19.96 0.17 -22.65
CA VAL A 6 19.00 0.92 -21.82
C VAL A 6 17.66 1.00 -22.55
N HIS A 7 16.62 0.47 -21.93
CA HIS A 7 15.23 0.56 -22.39
C HIS A 7 14.53 1.74 -21.75
N ARG A 8 13.61 2.39 -22.48
CA ARG A 8 12.87 3.55 -22.01
C ARG A 8 11.39 3.38 -22.23
N THR A 9 10.60 3.87 -21.27
CA THR A 9 9.16 3.97 -21.39
C THR A 9 8.69 5.25 -20.72
N ALA A 10 7.62 5.85 -21.25
CA ALA A 10 7.00 7.03 -20.68
C ALA A 10 5.48 6.89 -20.76
N CYS A 11 4.79 7.43 -19.78
CA CYS A 11 3.35 7.61 -19.79
C CYS A 11 3.05 9.06 -19.38
N GLU A 12 1.98 9.61 -19.91
CA GLU A 12 1.53 10.96 -19.57
C GLU A 12 0.01 11.01 -19.46
N VAL A 13 -0.45 12.00 -18.68
CA VAL A 13 -1.87 12.35 -18.55
C VAL A 13 -1.98 13.86 -18.41
N SER A 14 -3.07 14.43 -18.92
CA SER A 14 -3.42 15.84 -18.71
C SER A 14 -4.55 15.92 -17.70
N VAL A 15 -4.37 16.71 -16.64
CA VAL A 15 -5.29 16.75 -15.50
C VAL A 15 -5.71 18.20 -15.23
N PRO A 16 -7.02 18.50 -15.15
CA PRO A 16 -7.52 19.81 -14.74
C PRO A 16 -7.40 19.98 -13.22
N ALA A 17 -6.17 20.08 -12.72
CA ALA A 17 -5.86 20.27 -11.31
C ALA A 17 -4.61 21.17 -11.14
N PRO A 18 -4.49 21.90 -10.02
CA PRO A 18 -3.31 22.73 -9.77
C PRO A 18 -2.02 21.91 -9.75
N ALA A 19 -0.95 22.45 -10.34
CA ALA A 19 0.35 21.76 -10.42
C ALA A 19 0.93 21.43 -9.04
N GLY A 20 0.68 22.29 -8.03
CA GLY A 20 1.11 22.06 -6.65
C GLY A 20 0.45 20.85 -6.00
N VAL A 21 -0.84 20.63 -6.26
CA VAL A 21 -1.60 19.46 -5.79
C VAL A 21 -1.04 18.17 -6.39
N LEU A 22 -0.87 18.15 -7.72
CA LEU A 22 -0.32 16.99 -8.42
C LEU A 22 1.11 16.68 -7.93
N TYR A 23 1.95 17.70 -7.78
CA TYR A 23 3.29 17.53 -7.24
C TYR A 23 3.25 17.01 -5.80
N GLY A 24 2.39 17.55 -4.93
CA GLY A 24 2.25 17.11 -3.54
C GLY A 24 1.91 15.62 -3.43
N LEU A 25 0.94 15.14 -4.22
CA LEU A 25 0.55 13.72 -4.26
C LEU A 25 1.68 12.79 -4.76
N ILE A 26 2.55 13.28 -5.64
CA ILE A 26 3.74 12.53 -6.11
C ILE A 26 4.86 12.60 -5.05
N ALA A 27 5.05 13.76 -4.44
CA ALA A 27 6.11 14.02 -3.48
C ALA A 27 5.93 13.22 -2.19
N ASP A 28 4.70 13.13 -1.67
CA ASP A 28 4.42 12.32 -0.48
C ASP A 28 4.23 10.84 -0.84
N ALA A 29 5.32 10.08 -0.78
CA ALA A 29 5.32 8.66 -1.06
C ALA A 29 4.66 7.81 0.04
N THR A 30 4.53 8.35 1.25
CA THR A 30 4.09 7.56 2.42
C THR A 30 2.60 7.23 2.34
N VAL A 31 1.82 8.07 1.66
CA VAL A 31 0.39 7.86 1.39
C VAL A 31 0.10 7.07 0.10
N TRP A 32 1.12 6.76 -0.70
CA TRP A 32 0.96 6.01 -1.95
C TRP A 32 0.26 4.66 -1.80
N PRO A 33 0.41 3.88 -0.71
CA PRO A 33 -0.35 2.65 -0.52
C PRO A 33 -1.87 2.87 -0.57
N LEU A 34 -2.38 4.00 -0.08
CA LEU A 34 -3.80 4.31 -0.15
C LEU A 34 -4.19 4.83 -1.54
N PHE A 35 -3.34 5.61 -2.18
CA PHE A 35 -3.68 6.39 -3.38
C PHE A 35 -3.34 5.71 -4.70
N PHE A 36 -2.30 4.90 -4.75
CA PHE A 36 -1.79 4.27 -5.96
C PHE A 36 -1.98 2.76 -5.92
N PRO A 37 -2.87 2.18 -6.76
CA PRO A 37 -3.23 0.76 -6.69
C PRO A 37 -2.03 -0.20 -6.69
N PRO A 38 -0.97 -0.01 -7.51
CA PRO A 38 0.16 -0.93 -7.51
C PRO A 38 1.03 -0.87 -6.26
N CYS A 39 1.02 0.25 -5.52
CA CYS A 39 1.86 0.44 -4.33
C CYS A 39 1.21 -0.27 -3.13
N LEU A 40 1.90 -1.23 -2.53
CA LEU A 40 1.39 -2.05 -1.43
C LEU A 40 1.76 -1.47 -0.07
N HIS A 41 3.00 -1.01 0.08
CA HIS A 41 3.52 -0.42 1.30
C HIS A 41 4.77 0.43 1.03
N VAL A 42 5.02 1.40 1.89
CA VAL A 42 6.22 2.25 1.86
C VAL A 42 6.72 2.47 3.29
N GLU A 43 8.01 2.24 3.54
CA GLU A 43 8.70 2.67 4.76
C GLU A 43 9.71 3.76 4.39
N GLN A 44 9.63 4.92 5.05
CA GLN A 44 10.63 5.98 4.89
C GLN A 44 11.84 5.66 5.77
N LEU A 45 12.99 5.42 5.13
CA LEU A 45 14.23 5.05 5.81
C LEU A 45 15.10 6.26 6.15
N ASP A 46 15.01 7.31 5.33
CA ASP A 46 15.78 8.56 5.47
C ASP A 46 15.07 9.69 4.71
N PHE A 47 15.14 10.92 5.23
CA PHE A 47 14.60 12.12 4.60
C PHE A 47 15.29 13.40 5.09
N ASP A 48 15.85 14.18 4.16
CA ASP A 48 16.54 15.45 4.44
C ASP A 48 15.72 16.71 4.07
N GLY A 49 14.45 16.54 3.69
CA GLY A 49 13.61 17.61 3.14
C GLY A 49 13.54 17.62 1.61
N THR A 50 14.58 17.16 0.92
CA THR A 50 14.68 17.13 -0.56
C THR A 50 15.12 15.79 -1.12
N ARG A 51 15.81 14.96 -0.34
CA ARG A 51 16.22 13.61 -0.69
C ARG A 51 15.62 12.66 0.30
N GLU A 52 15.15 11.53 -0.19
CA GLU A 52 14.65 10.47 0.64
C GLU A 52 15.09 9.10 0.15
N ARG A 53 15.13 8.15 1.09
CA ARG A 53 15.35 6.74 0.82
C ARG A 53 14.15 5.98 1.35
N LEU A 54 13.47 5.26 0.47
CA LEU A 54 12.23 4.56 0.77
C LEU A 54 12.40 3.06 0.52
N ARG A 55 11.95 2.21 1.45
CA ARG A 55 11.69 0.80 1.13
C ARG A 55 10.26 0.71 0.61
N MET A 56 10.08 0.11 -0.56
CA MET A 56 8.79 0.01 -1.23
C MET A 56 8.41 -1.45 -1.45
N TRP A 57 7.11 -1.73 -1.40
CA TRP A 57 6.51 -2.96 -1.87
C TRP A 57 5.45 -2.62 -2.90
N ALA A 58 5.44 -3.32 -4.03
CA ALA A 58 4.46 -3.07 -5.08
C ALA A 58 4.15 -4.35 -5.87
N LEU A 59 3.01 -4.33 -6.55
CA LEU A 59 2.68 -5.30 -7.57
C LEU A 59 3.56 -5.11 -8.80
N ALA A 60 4.07 -6.22 -9.32
CA ALA A 60 4.81 -6.31 -10.57
C ALA A 60 4.15 -7.40 -11.43
N GLY A 61 3.04 -7.04 -12.08
CA GLY A 61 2.12 -8.02 -12.65
C GLY A 61 1.39 -8.79 -11.55
N ASP A 62 1.53 -10.10 -11.54
CA ASP A 62 0.97 -11.01 -10.53
C ASP A 62 1.89 -11.23 -9.31
N ARG A 63 3.15 -10.77 -9.41
CA ARG A 63 4.17 -10.90 -8.37
C ARG A 63 4.18 -9.68 -7.46
N ILE A 64 4.67 -9.87 -6.24
CA ILE A 64 4.99 -8.78 -5.31
C ILE A 64 6.50 -8.59 -5.35
N SER A 65 6.92 -7.34 -5.57
CA SER A 65 8.33 -6.96 -5.58
C SER A 65 8.60 -5.95 -4.47
N SER A 66 9.82 -5.97 -3.93
CA SER A 66 10.27 -5.00 -2.95
C SER A 66 11.68 -4.53 -3.24
N TRP A 67 11.89 -3.22 -3.14
CA TRP A 67 13.16 -2.57 -3.46
C TRP A 67 13.36 -1.34 -2.58
N VAL A 68 14.58 -0.83 -2.55
CA VAL A 68 14.87 0.50 -1.99
C VAL A 68 14.95 1.53 -3.11
N SER A 69 14.21 2.62 -2.97
CA SER A 69 14.17 3.74 -3.91
C SER A 69 14.85 4.96 -3.28
N ARG A 70 15.84 5.55 -3.97
CA ARG A 70 16.34 6.89 -3.64
C ARG A 70 15.61 7.90 -4.51
N ARG A 71 15.10 8.95 -3.88
CA ARG A 71 14.36 10.02 -4.57
C ARG A 71 14.98 11.39 -4.28
N HIS A 72 14.89 12.28 -5.25
CA HIS A 72 15.22 13.70 -5.12
C HIS A 72 14.03 14.54 -5.58
N LEU A 73 13.48 15.30 -4.65
CA LEU A 73 12.30 16.13 -4.76
C LEU A 73 12.74 17.56 -5.06
N ASP A 74 12.37 18.03 -6.25
CA ASP A 74 12.64 19.38 -6.72
C ASP A 74 11.31 20.10 -6.89
N ILE A 75 10.89 20.83 -5.85
CA ILE A 75 9.61 21.55 -5.84
C ILE A 75 9.62 22.73 -6.81
N GLY A 76 10.77 23.39 -7.00
CA GLY A 76 10.93 24.52 -7.92
C GLY A 76 10.66 24.12 -9.36
N GLN A 77 11.16 22.94 -9.77
CA GLN A 77 10.90 22.37 -11.09
C GLN A 77 9.66 21.46 -11.15
N ARG A 78 9.04 21.17 -10.00
CA ARG A 78 7.99 20.14 -9.83
C ARG A 78 8.39 18.80 -10.46
N ARG A 79 9.60 18.33 -10.12
CA ARG A 79 10.13 17.05 -10.57
C ARG A 79 10.54 16.18 -9.39
N VAL A 80 10.28 14.88 -9.50
CA VAL A 80 10.80 13.88 -8.57
C VAL A 80 11.60 12.87 -9.37
N ARG A 81 12.92 12.86 -9.16
CA ARG A 81 13.82 11.88 -9.79
C ARG A 81 13.97 10.71 -8.83
N PHE A 82 13.99 9.49 -9.36
CA PHE A 82 14.16 8.31 -8.53
C PHE A 82 15.07 7.26 -9.18
N ARG A 83 15.69 6.45 -8.34
CA ARG A 83 16.48 5.28 -8.72
C ARG A 83 16.27 4.15 -7.74
N GLN A 84 16.06 2.95 -8.25
CA GLN A 84 16.07 1.73 -7.44
C GLN A 84 17.52 1.30 -7.16
N GLU A 85 17.88 1.09 -5.88
CA GLU A 85 19.23 0.66 -5.49
C GLU A 85 19.50 -0.80 -5.82
N LEU A 86 18.52 -1.66 -5.54
CA LEU A 86 18.57 -3.11 -5.73
C LEU A 86 17.24 -3.57 -6.33
N PRO A 87 17.05 -3.40 -7.65
CA PRO A 87 15.88 -3.93 -8.32
C PRO A 87 15.82 -5.46 -8.20
N ALA A 88 14.61 -6.01 -8.24
CA ALA A 88 14.45 -7.45 -8.38
C ALA A 88 14.78 -7.89 -9.82
N ARG A 89 15.47 -9.02 -9.96
CA ARG A 89 15.69 -9.67 -11.26
C ARG A 89 14.33 -9.89 -11.97
N PRO A 90 14.27 -9.75 -13.31
CA PRO A 90 15.39 -9.63 -14.25
C PRO A 90 15.93 -8.21 -14.46
N ILE A 91 15.35 -7.19 -13.81
CA ILE A 91 15.79 -5.79 -13.92
C ILE A 91 17.10 -5.61 -13.15
N GLU A 92 18.10 -4.96 -13.76
CA GLU A 92 19.40 -4.68 -13.14
C GLU A 92 19.55 -3.23 -12.69
N SER A 93 18.92 -2.31 -13.43
CA SER A 93 18.83 -0.91 -13.05
C SER A 93 17.45 -0.39 -13.40
N MET A 94 16.91 0.50 -12.56
CA MET A 94 15.66 1.21 -12.81
C MET A 94 15.77 2.62 -12.28
N THR A 95 15.58 3.59 -13.17
CA THR A 95 15.52 5.02 -12.86
C THR A 95 14.24 5.60 -13.44
N GLY A 96 13.80 6.73 -12.91
CA GLY A 96 12.69 7.44 -13.50
C GLY A 96 12.55 8.86 -13.01
N VAL A 97 11.63 9.57 -13.66
CA VAL A 97 11.35 10.98 -13.40
C VAL A 97 9.84 11.20 -13.48
N TRP A 98 9.28 11.70 -12.39
CA TRP A 98 7.99 12.36 -12.40
C TRP A 98 8.18 13.84 -12.72
N SER A 99 7.29 14.41 -13.52
CA SER A 99 7.30 15.83 -13.87
C SER A 99 5.88 16.37 -14.02
N VAL A 100 5.64 17.57 -13.50
CA VAL A 100 4.36 18.26 -13.58
C VAL A 100 4.54 19.61 -14.26
N HIS A 101 3.96 19.75 -15.45
CA HIS A 101 4.07 20.94 -16.29
C HIS A 101 2.69 21.60 -16.46
N PRO A 102 2.48 22.84 -15.99
CA PRO A 102 1.30 23.62 -16.34
C PRO A 102 1.19 23.79 -17.86
N ALA A 103 -0.01 23.62 -18.42
CA ALA A 103 -0.29 23.70 -19.84
C ALA A 103 -1.71 24.27 -20.07
N GLY A 104 -1.85 25.60 -19.93
CA GLY A 104 -3.16 26.27 -19.94
C GLY A 104 -3.98 25.90 -18.70
N ASP A 105 -5.23 25.48 -18.91
CA ASP A 105 -6.17 25.12 -17.83
C ASP A 105 -5.93 23.72 -17.24
N VAL A 106 -4.98 22.97 -17.79
CA VAL A 106 -4.61 21.64 -17.31
C VAL A 106 -3.13 21.58 -16.97
N CYS A 107 -2.74 20.60 -16.17
CA CYS A 107 -1.35 20.22 -15.97
C CYS A 107 -1.06 18.91 -16.68
N ARG A 108 0.04 18.86 -17.42
CA ARG A 108 0.59 17.62 -17.97
C ARG A 108 1.48 16.97 -16.93
N VAL A 109 1.12 15.76 -16.52
CA VAL A 109 1.97 14.91 -15.68
C VAL A 109 2.60 13.84 -16.54
N ARG A 110 3.93 13.71 -16.47
CA ARG A 110 4.67 12.69 -17.19
C ARG A 110 5.52 11.88 -16.23
N LEU A 111 5.45 10.56 -16.39
CA LEU A 111 6.27 9.58 -15.69
C LEU A 111 7.14 8.85 -16.70
N GLU A 112 8.45 9.01 -16.58
CA GLU A 112 9.45 8.39 -17.42
C GLU A 112 10.23 7.34 -16.65
N HIS A 113 10.58 6.25 -17.31
CA HIS A 113 11.45 5.21 -16.78
C HIS A 113 12.58 4.90 -17.76
N ALA A 114 13.75 4.57 -17.22
CA ALA A 114 14.85 3.97 -17.93
C ALA A 114 15.40 2.77 -17.13
N PHE A 115 15.53 1.62 -17.79
CA PHE A 115 15.92 0.38 -17.14
C PHE A 115 16.80 -0.51 -18.01
N THR A 116 17.56 -1.38 -17.37
CA THR A 116 18.36 -2.43 -18.02
C THR A 116 17.90 -3.79 -17.52
N VAL A 117 18.07 -4.81 -18.36
CA VAL A 117 17.64 -6.18 -18.10
C VAL A 117 18.82 -7.13 -18.24
N THR A 118 18.91 -8.08 -17.32
CA THR A 118 19.95 -9.10 -17.28
C THR A 118 20.04 -9.83 -18.62
N GLY A 119 21.19 -9.78 -19.26
CA GLY A 119 21.44 -10.47 -20.55
C GLY A 119 20.60 -9.96 -21.72
N ASP A 120 19.85 -8.86 -21.55
CA ASP A 120 18.95 -8.27 -22.55
C ASP A 120 18.00 -9.28 -23.22
N ALA A 121 17.57 -10.31 -22.47
CA ALA A 121 16.71 -11.36 -23.00
C ALA A 121 15.37 -10.76 -23.48
N PRO A 122 14.95 -10.97 -24.74
CA PRO A 122 13.78 -10.28 -25.31
C PRO A 122 12.48 -10.47 -24.50
N ALA A 123 12.28 -11.67 -23.94
CA ALA A 123 11.10 -11.96 -23.11
C ALA A 123 11.09 -11.16 -21.80
N ASP A 124 12.24 -11.03 -21.14
CA ASP A 124 12.39 -10.29 -19.88
C ASP A 124 12.27 -8.78 -20.11
N VAL A 125 12.84 -8.27 -21.22
CA VAL A 125 12.67 -6.89 -21.66
C VAL A 125 11.19 -6.58 -21.91
N ALA A 126 10.49 -7.43 -22.66
CA ALA A 126 9.07 -7.25 -22.95
C ALA A 126 8.22 -7.32 -21.68
N TRP A 127 8.54 -8.22 -20.75
CA TRP A 127 7.88 -8.32 -19.46
C TRP A 127 8.10 -7.05 -18.62
N ALA A 128 9.35 -6.60 -18.46
CA ALA A 128 9.70 -5.42 -17.67
C ALA A 128 9.07 -4.14 -18.25
N ALA A 129 9.09 -3.98 -19.58
CA ALA A 129 8.46 -2.85 -20.25
C ALA A 129 6.94 -2.81 -20.02
N ARG A 130 6.27 -3.97 -20.12
CA ARG A 130 4.83 -4.09 -19.91
C ARG A 130 4.45 -3.77 -18.46
N VAL A 131 5.05 -4.46 -17.50
CA VAL A 131 4.76 -4.25 -16.06
C VAL A 131 5.01 -2.80 -15.64
N THR A 132 6.12 -2.21 -16.10
CA THR A 132 6.43 -0.80 -15.83
C THR A 132 5.37 0.13 -16.41
N ARG A 133 4.92 -0.12 -17.65
CA ARG A 133 3.90 0.69 -18.32
C ARG A 133 2.52 0.56 -17.64
N ASP A 134 2.10 -0.66 -17.30
CA ASP A 134 0.80 -0.92 -16.68
C ASP A 134 0.73 -0.26 -15.29
N ASN A 135 1.78 -0.40 -14.50
CA ASN A 135 1.89 0.29 -13.20
C ASN A 135 1.90 1.81 -13.35
N SER A 136 2.64 2.33 -14.34
CA SER A 136 2.70 3.77 -14.62
C SER A 136 1.33 4.34 -14.97
N ARG A 137 0.56 3.63 -15.81
CA ARG A 137 -0.80 4.04 -16.18
C ARG A 137 -1.74 4.00 -14.98
N ALA A 138 -1.74 2.91 -14.22
CA ALA A 138 -2.58 2.80 -13.02
C ALA A 138 -2.29 3.91 -11.99
N GLN A 139 -1.01 4.30 -11.83
CA GLN A 139 -0.62 5.42 -10.97
C GLN A 139 -1.10 6.77 -11.53
N LEU A 140 -0.88 7.05 -12.81
CA LEU A 140 -1.30 8.30 -13.46
C LEU A 140 -2.83 8.45 -13.46
N ASP A 141 -3.57 7.38 -13.73
CA ASP A 141 -5.02 7.38 -13.71
C ASP A 141 -5.56 7.67 -12.30
N SER A 142 -4.96 7.05 -11.28
CA SER A 142 -5.34 7.30 -9.89
C SER A 142 -4.98 8.73 -9.45
N LEU A 143 -3.78 9.20 -9.81
CA LEU A 143 -3.34 10.57 -9.56
C LEU A 143 -4.31 11.57 -10.19
N ALA A 144 -4.71 11.37 -11.45
CA ALA A 144 -5.65 12.25 -12.13
C ALA A 144 -6.99 12.31 -11.39
N ARG A 145 -7.57 11.16 -11.04
CA ARG A 145 -8.82 11.10 -10.27
C ARG A 145 -8.71 11.78 -8.91
N LEU A 146 -7.63 11.54 -8.15
CA LEU A 146 -7.42 12.14 -6.84
C LEU A 146 -7.24 13.65 -6.93
N ALA A 147 -6.41 14.10 -7.86
CA ALA A 147 -6.10 15.52 -8.02
C ALA A 147 -7.30 16.34 -8.49
N GLN A 148 -8.26 15.76 -9.23
CA GLN A 148 -9.52 16.44 -9.56
C GLN A 148 -10.44 16.64 -8.35
N ARG A 149 -10.22 15.89 -7.26
CA ARG A 149 -11.04 15.91 -6.03
C ARG A 149 -10.28 16.47 -4.83
N TRP A 150 -9.17 17.15 -5.08
CA TRP A 150 -8.23 17.58 -4.04
C TRP A 150 -8.86 18.44 -2.95
N THR A 151 -9.86 19.27 -3.28
CA THR A 151 -10.56 20.15 -2.31
C THR A 151 -11.39 19.40 -1.28
N ARG A 152 -11.69 18.12 -1.53
CA ARG A 152 -12.50 17.26 -0.64
C ARG A 152 -11.75 16.00 -0.24
N LEU A 153 -10.45 15.90 -0.55
CA LEU A 153 -9.71 14.67 -0.31
C LEU A 153 -9.66 14.32 1.18
N ASP A 154 -9.60 15.32 2.05
CA ASP A 154 -9.66 15.16 3.50
C ASP A 154 -10.99 14.58 4.00
N ASP A 155 -12.10 14.85 3.29
CA ASP A 155 -13.41 14.25 3.59
C ASP A 155 -13.49 12.79 3.11
N LEU A 156 -12.72 12.44 2.07
CA LEU A 156 -12.72 11.12 1.45
C LEU A 156 -11.75 10.15 2.13
N ALA A 157 -10.64 10.66 2.65
CA ALA A 157 -9.60 9.87 3.29
C ALA A 157 -9.85 9.82 4.81
N VAL A 158 -10.32 8.67 5.28
CA VAL A 158 -10.68 8.49 6.69
C VAL A 158 -9.69 7.54 7.36
N THR A 159 -9.20 7.95 8.53
CA THR A 159 -8.34 7.13 9.38
C THR A 159 -8.99 6.94 10.75
N PHE A 160 -8.93 5.72 11.29
CA PHE A 160 -9.37 5.42 12.65
C PHE A 160 -8.59 4.22 13.20
N GLU A 161 -8.56 4.12 14.53
CA GLU A 161 -7.81 3.09 15.24
C GLU A 161 -8.59 2.60 16.46
N ASP A 162 -8.49 1.30 16.73
CA ASP A 162 -8.92 0.66 17.96
C ASP A 162 -7.71 0.01 18.65
N THR A 163 -7.60 0.16 19.98
CA THR A 163 -6.52 -0.41 20.79
C THR A 163 -7.08 -1.24 21.93
N VAL A 164 -6.48 -2.41 22.16
CA VAL A 164 -6.77 -3.26 23.33
C VAL A 164 -5.50 -3.57 24.10
N ARG A 165 -5.61 -3.66 25.43
CA ARG A 165 -4.51 -4.06 26.31
C ARG A 165 -4.58 -5.55 26.59
N VAL A 166 -3.48 -6.25 26.34
CA VAL A 166 -3.38 -7.71 26.47
C VAL A 166 -2.29 -8.06 27.48
N LYS A 167 -2.63 -8.90 28.46
CA LYS A 167 -1.67 -9.42 29.45
C LYS A 167 -1.02 -10.71 28.94
N ALA A 168 -0.29 -10.61 27.84
CA ALA A 168 0.45 -11.73 27.24
C ALA A 168 1.70 -11.22 26.51
N PRO A 169 2.68 -12.10 26.21
CA PRO A 169 3.82 -11.76 25.35
C PRO A 169 3.38 -11.32 23.94
N ALA A 170 4.14 -10.40 23.35
CA ALA A 170 3.89 -9.86 22.01
C ALA A 170 3.90 -10.95 20.94
N GLU A 171 4.76 -11.94 21.10
CA GLU A 171 4.99 -13.04 20.16
C GLU A 171 3.72 -13.87 19.97
N LEU A 172 2.96 -14.13 21.03
CA LEU A 172 1.73 -14.93 20.95
C LEU A 172 0.61 -14.17 20.23
N VAL A 173 0.51 -12.86 20.45
CA VAL A 173 -0.44 -12.00 19.73
C VAL A 173 -0.04 -11.92 18.26
N PHE A 174 1.25 -11.70 17.98
CA PHE A 174 1.75 -11.59 16.62
C PHE A 174 1.57 -12.89 15.85
N ASP A 175 1.87 -14.04 16.46
CA ASP A 175 1.69 -15.37 15.83
C ASP A 175 0.22 -15.59 15.42
N PHE A 176 -0.73 -15.25 16.30
CA PHE A 176 -2.15 -15.32 15.96
C PHE A 176 -2.51 -14.45 14.74
N LEU A 177 -2.07 -13.19 14.71
CA LEU A 177 -2.34 -12.28 13.58
C LEU A 177 -1.68 -12.77 12.28
N TYR A 178 -0.47 -13.29 12.40
CA TYR A 178 0.31 -13.82 11.28
C TYR A 178 -0.33 -15.06 10.66
N ARG A 179 -0.84 -15.98 11.48
CA ARG A 179 -1.40 -17.29 11.06
C ARG A 179 -2.87 -17.21 10.63
N ALA A 180 -3.19 -16.33 9.69
CA ALA A 180 -4.59 -16.12 9.28
C ALA A 180 -5.24 -17.32 8.59
N ALA A 181 -4.47 -18.29 8.09
CA ALA A 181 -5.02 -19.55 7.58
C ALA A 181 -5.70 -20.37 8.69
N ASP A 182 -5.20 -20.22 9.92
CA ASP A 182 -5.63 -20.97 11.11
C ASP A 182 -6.69 -20.20 11.92
N TRP A 183 -7.14 -19.05 11.43
CA TRP A 183 -8.18 -18.26 12.11
C TRP A 183 -9.47 -19.08 12.27
N PRO A 184 -10.13 -18.99 13.45
CA PRO A 184 -11.33 -19.76 13.75
C PRO A 184 -12.52 -19.41 12.85
N GLU A 185 -13.48 -20.32 12.73
CA GLU A 185 -14.63 -20.19 11.84
C GLU A 185 -15.58 -19.04 12.21
N ASP A 186 -15.61 -18.64 13.49
CA ASP A 186 -16.45 -17.55 14.00
C ASP A 186 -15.93 -16.15 13.63
N LEU A 187 -14.71 -16.03 13.09
CA LEU A 187 -14.21 -14.86 12.36
C LEU A 187 -14.87 -14.74 10.96
N ALA A 188 -16.19 -14.92 10.89
CA ALA A 188 -16.97 -14.86 9.68
C ALA A 188 -16.77 -13.50 8.97
N TYR A 189 -16.60 -13.54 7.65
CA TYR A 189 -16.29 -12.39 6.77
C TYR A 189 -14.86 -11.80 6.85
N THR A 190 -14.07 -12.18 7.85
CA THR A 190 -12.63 -11.82 7.95
C THR A 190 -11.69 -12.95 7.61
N ARG A 191 -12.10 -14.18 7.88
CA ARG A 191 -11.28 -15.35 7.66
C ARG A 191 -10.96 -15.50 6.17
N PRO A 192 -9.68 -15.54 5.77
CA PRO A 192 -9.34 -15.77 4.39
C PRO A 192 -9.74 -17.19 3.97
N LEU A 193 -10.24 -17.33 2.75
CA LEU A 193 -10.50 -18.61 2.10
C LEU A 193 -9.20 -19.37 1.79
N ALA A 194 -8.13 -18.62 1.51
CA ALA A 194 -6.80 -19.15 1.28
C ALA A 194 -5.73 -18.12 1.62
N VAL A 195 -4.57 -18.60 2.07
CA VAL A 195 -3.37 -17.79 2.32
C VAL A 195 -2.23 -18.37 1.49
N ARG A 196 -1.56 -17.53 0.71
CA ARG A 196 -0.34 -17.90 -0.05
C ARG A 196 0.82 -17.05 0.42
N GLU A 197 1.95 -17.68 0.70
CA GLU A 197 3.17 -17.02 1.16
C GLU A 197 4.38 -17.53 0.36
N ASP A 198 4.60 -16.97 -0.82
CA ASP A 198 5.73 -17.36 -1.69
C ASP A 198 7.06 -16.78 -1.17
N THR A 199 7.00 -15.73 -0.35
CA THR A 199 8.15 -15.07 0.26
C THR A 199 7.82 -14.86 1.74
N PRO A 200 8.69 -15.30 2.66
CA PRO A 200 8.45 -15.16 4.09
C PRO A 200 8.04 -13.75 4.49
N GLY A 201 6.92 -13.64 5.22
CA GLY A 201 6.36 -12.36 5.67
C GLY A 201 5.60 -11.56 4.62
N ILE A 202 5.43 -12.05 3.37
CA ILE A 202 4.57 -11.45 2.35
C ILE A 202 3.47 -12.43 1.98
N GLN A 203 2.26 -12.13 2.43
CA GLN A 203 1.12 -13.03 2.29
C GLN A 203 0.08 -12.44 1.35
N THR A 204 -0.41 -13.25 0.42
CA THR A 204 -1.61 -12.95 -0.37
C THR A 204 -2.79 -13.70 0.21
N LEU A 205 -3.85 -12.98 0.56
CA LEU A 205 -5.10 -13.52 1.07
C LEU A 205 -6.15 -13.55 -0.04
N THR A 206 -6.86 -14.67 -0.15
CA THR A 206 -8.11 -14.77 -0.92
C THR A 206 -9.27 -14.62 0.06
N LEU A 207 -10.20 -13.71 -0.22
CA LEU A 207 -11.36 -13.39 0.60
C LEU A 207 -12.65 -13.77 -0.14
N ASP A 208 -13.77 -13.87 0.57
CA ASP A 208 -15.06 -14.32 0.01
C ASP A 208 -15.76 -13.28 -0.88
N GLY A 209 -15.31 -12.03 -0.89
CA GLY A 209 -15.89 -10.94 -1.68
C GLY A 209 -17.27 -10.47 -1.22
N ARG A 210 -17.76 -10.91 -0.04
CA ARG A 210 -19.09 -10.54 0.46
C ARG A 210 -19.12 -9.15 1.09
N SER A 211 -17.96 -8.65 1.51
CA SER A 211 -17.79 -7.30 2.07
C SER A 211 -17.18 -6.32 1.05
N ALA A 212 -17.24 -5.03 1.38
CA ALA A 212 -16.61 -3.96 0.59
C ALA A 212 -15.07 -4.09 0.49
N THR A 213 -14.47 -4.94 1.33
CA THR A 213 -13.02 -5.18 1.36
C THR A 213 -12.53 -6.06 0.20
N GLY A 214 -13.46 -6.65 -0.56
CA GLY A 214 -13.15 -7.33 -1.82
C GLY A 214 -12.73 -8.79 -1.67
N THR A 215 -12.08 -9.29 -2.72
CA THR A 215 -11.73 -10.72 -2.88
C THR A 215 -10.25 -11.02 -2.63
N ARG A 216 -9.40 -10.00 -2.53
CA ARG A 216 -7.95 -10.19 -2.41
C ARG A 216 -7.30 -9.09 -1.58
N ALA A 217 -6.43 -9.49 -0.66
CA ALA A 217 -5.59 -8.60 0.10
C ALA A 217 -4.13 -9.09 0.12
N VAL A 218 -3.21 -8.19 0.37
CA VAL A 218 -1.80 -8.50 0.63
C VAL A 218 -1.46 -8.02 2.02
N ARG A 219 -0.69 -8.82 2.76
CA ARG A 219 -0.12 -8.47 4.06
C ARG A 219 1.40 -8.53 4.02
N ILE A 220 2.05 -7.60 4.72
CA ILE A 220 3.51 -7.56 4.87
C ILE A 220 3.82 -7.49 6.37
N ALA A 221 4.57 -8.48 6.85
CA ALA A 221 4.89 -8.66 8.26
C ALA A 221 6.26 -8.07 8.60
N PHE A 222 6.33 -7.40 9.74
CA PHE A 222 7.55 -6.88 10.36
C PHE A 222 7.62 -7.39 11.80
N PRO A 223 7.97 -8.68 12.02
CA PRO A 223 7.88 -9.31 13.34
C PRO A 223 8.72 -8.60 14.41
N SER A 224 9.94 -8.17 14.06
CA SER A 224 10.84 -7.45 14.97
C SER A 224 10.32 -6.07 15.39
N ALA A 225 9.40 -5.49 14.62
CA ALA A 225 8.75 -4.22 14.93
C ALA A 225 7.33 -4.41 15.48
N GLY A 226 6.86 -5.65 15.64
CA GLY A 226 5.48 -5.94 16.08
C GLY A 226 4.41 -5.41 15.12
N ARG A 227 4.71 -5.29 13.81
CA ARG A 227 3.80 -4.69 12.82
C ARG A 227 3.38 -5.68 11.73
N LEU A 228 2.12 -5.58 11.30
CA LEU A 228 1.58 -6.31 10.15
C LEU A 228 0.72 -5.34 9.34
N VAL A 229 1.22 -4.88 8.20
CA VAL A 229 0.47 -3.97 7.31
C VAL A 229 -0.31 -4.76 6.28
N HIS A 230 -1.42 -4.22 5.79
CA HIS A 230 -2.21 -4.85 4.75
C HIS A 230 -2.80 -3.84 3.76
N LYS A 231 -3.03 -4.31 2.54
CA LYS A 231 -3.75 -3.58 1.48
C LYS A 231 -4.73 -4.50 0.78
N HIS A 232 -5.95 -4.03 0.58
CA HIS A 232 -6.96 -4.70 -0.22
C HIS A 232 -6.83 -4.29 -1.69
N LEU A 233 -6.76 -5.27 -2.60
CA LEU A 233 -6.45 -5.03 -4.01
C LEU A 233 -7.69 -4.78 -4.88
N HIS A 234 -8.85 -5.27 -4.45
CA HIS A 234 -10.10 -5.23 -5.23
C HIS A 234 -11.28 -4.78 -4.35
N THR A 235 -11.20 -3.59 -3.76
CA THR A 235 -12.30 -3.04 -2.97
C THR A 235 -13.54 -2.76 -3.83
N SER A 236 -14.71 -2.71 -3.20
CA SER A 236 -15.99 -2.52 -3.88
C SER A 236 -16.94 -1.62 -3.08
N GLY A 237 -18.04 -1.21 -3.73
CA GLY A 237 -19.10 -0.42 -3.11
C GLY A 237 -18.58 0.91 -2.56
N PRO A 238 -18.67 1.15 -1.23
CA PRO A 238 -18.28 2.42 -0.65
C PRO A 238 -16.77 2.62 -0.50
N LEU A 239 -15.94 1.60 -0.77
CA LEU A 239 -14.49 1.67 -0.66
C LEU A 239 -13.80 1.83 -2.03
N ALA A 240 -13.18 2.99 -2.24
CA ALA A 240 -12.27 3.21 -3.37
C ALA A 240 -10.86 2.65 -3.10
N ALA A 241 -10.41 2.65 -1.84
CA ALA A 241 -9.18 2.00 -1.41
C ALA A 241 -9.24 1.67 0.09
N TYR A 242 -8.49 0.64 0.49
CA TYR A 242 -8.40 0.24 1.89
C TYR A 242 -7.03 -0.36 2.21
N THR A 243 -6.36 0.26 3.17
CA THR A 243 -5.12 -0.21 3.79
C THR A 243 -5.28 -0.20 5.31
N GLY A 244 -4.45 -0.96 6.01
CA GLY A 244 -4.43 -0.91 7.47
C GLY A 244 -3.16 -1.50 8.05
N GLU A 245 -3.03 -1.40 9.35
CA GLU A 245 -1.86 -1.84 10.10
C GLU A 245 -2.29 -2.39 11.45
N TRP A 246 -1.77 -3.56 11.79
CA TRP A 246 -1.72 -4.05 13.16
C TRP A 246 -0.39 -3.64 13.77
N SER A 247 -0.40 -3.08 14.97
CA SER A 247 0.83 -2.77 15.73
C SER A 247 0.73 -3.29 17.16
N ILE A 248 1.84 -3.85 17.66
CA ILE A 248 1.96 -4.40 19.01
C ILE A 248 3.08 -3.65 19.72
N GLU A 249 2.72 -2.88 20.74
CA GLU A 249 3.66 -2.14 21.57
C GLU A 249 3.80 -2.83 22.93
N SER A 250 5.03 -3.21 23.28
CA SER A 250 5.31 -3.89 24.55
C SER A 250 5.54 -2.89 25.68
N HIS A 251 5.00 -3.21 26.85
CA HIS A 251 5.18 -2.42 28.06
C HIS A 251 5.25 -3.34 29.30
N PRO A 252 5.68 -2.87 30.49
CA PRO A 252 5.89 -3.75 31.65
C PRO A 252 4.69 -4.61 32.09
N ALA A 253 3.45 -4.17 31.79
CA ALA A 253 2.22 -4.87 32.17
C ALA A 253 1.64 -5.82 31.09
N GLY A 254 2.34 -6.01 29.95
CA GLY A 254 1.83 -6.75 28.78
C GLY A 254 2.08 -6.01 27.46
N VAL A 255 1.08 -5.99 26.58
CA VAL A 255 1.15 -5.30 25.29
C VAL A 255 -0.11 -4.49 25.01
N ASP A 256 0.06 -3.39 24.28
CA ASP A 256 -1.03 -2.67 23.61
C ASP A 256 -1.07 -3.12 22.14
N VAL A 257 -2.23 -3.61 21.70
CA VAL A 257 -2.45 -4.09 20.34
C VAL A 257 -3.42 -3.13 19.65
N SER A 258 -2.94 -2.43 18.64
CA SER A 258 -3.75 -1.52 17.83
C SER A 258 -4.05 -2.13 16.47
N VAL A 259 -5.23 -1.79 15.94
CA VAL A 259 -5.57 -1.93 14.52
C VAL A 259 -5.94 -0.57 13.97
N ARG A 260 -5.15 -0.10 13.00
CA ARG A 260 -5.37 1.16 12.28
C ARG A 260 -5.93 0.87 10.90
N HIS A 261 -6.94 1.62 10.52
CA HIS A 261 -7.60 1.55 9.23
C HIS A 261 -7.42 2.88 8.50
N HIS A 262 -7.04 2.80 7.22
CA HIS A 262 -7.01 3.93 6.30
C HIS A 262 -7.88 3.59 5.09
N ILE A 263 -8.96 4.34 4.91
CA ILE A 263 -9.89 4.12 3.80
C ILE A 263 -9.98 5.35 2.93
N LEU A 264 -10.20 5.12 1.64
CA LEU A 264 -10.63 6.14 0.70
C LEU A 264 -12.06 5.80 0.27
N LEU A 265 -13.00 6.73 0.48
CA LEU A 265 -14.39 6.57 0.08
C LEU A 265 -14.55 6.66 -1.44
N SER A 266 -15.50 5.90 -1.98
CA SER A 266 -15.96 6.11 -3.36
C SER A 266 -16.81 7.39 -3.48
N ASP A 267 -16.92 7.92 -4.69
CA ASP A 267 -17.69 9.16 -4.93
C ASP A 267 -19.17 8.98 -4.55
N ASP A 268 -19.73 7.80 -4.83
CA ASP A 268 -21.12 7.44 -4.46
C ASP A 268 -21.30 7.40 -2.94
N ALA A 269 -20.34 6.84 -2.20
CA ALA A 269 -20.40 6.81 -0.74
C ALA A 269 -20.24 8.21 -0.13
N ALA A 270 -19.39 9.04 -0.73
CA ALA A 270 -19.24 10.44 -0.32
C ALA A 270 -20.50 11.27 -0.61
N ALA A 271 -21.21 10.98 -1.71
CA ALA A 271 -22.49 11.59 -2.05
C ALA A 271 -23.64 11.10 -1.15
N GLY A 272 -23.57 9.84 -0.70
CA GLY A 272 -24.51 9.25 0.27
C GLY A 272 -24.47 9.85 1.68
N GLY A 273 -23.58 10.83 1.91
CA GLY A 273 -23.49 11.60 3.15
C GLY A 273 -22.75 10.90 4.28
N GLN A 274 -22.63 11.60 5.41
CA GLN A 274 -21.85 11.16 6.58
C GLN A 274 -22.33 9.82 7.18
N ASP A 275 -23.56 9.42 6.92
CA ASP A 275 -24.13 8.17 7.47
C ASP A 275 -23.58 6.93 6.76
N ALA A 276 -23.35 7.00 5.45
CA ALA A 276 -22.75 5.89 4.70
C ALA A 276 -21.29 5.67 5.15
N ALA A 277 -20.52 6.76 5.28
CA ALA A 277 -19.16 6.73 5.79
C ALA A 277 -19.09 6.19 7.23
N ARG A 278 -20.00 6.64 8.12
CA ARG A 278 -20.10 6.14 9.50
C ARG A 278 -20.41 4.64 9.56
N ARG A 279 -21.39 4.15 8.80
CA ARG A 279 -21.73 2.72 8.76
C ARG A 279 -20.55 1.85 8.32
N LEU A 280 -19.85 2.26 7.26
CA LEU A 280 -18.66 1.55 6.77
C LEU A 280 -17.55 1.54 7.82
N ARG A 281 -17.27 2.69 8.44
CA ARG A 281 -16.29 2.79 9.54
C ARG A 281 -16.66 1.84 10.67
N ASP A 282 -17.91 1.84 11.10
CA ASP A 282 -18.36 1.01 12.22
C ASP A 282 -18.27 -0.48 11.89
N GLU A 283 -18.54 -0.87 10.64
CA GLU A 283 -18.37 -2.25 10.16
C GLU A 283 -16.91 -2.68 10.21
N LEU A 284 -16.00 -1.89 9.64
CA LEU A 284 -14.57 -2.19 9.66
C LEU A 284 -13.99 -2.19 11.08
N ALA A 285 -14.42 -1.26 11.94
CA ALA A 285 -13.99 -1.19 13.34
C ALA A 285 -14.49 -2.40 14.15
N ARG A 286 -15.76 -2.80 13.98
CA ARG A 286 -16.28 -4.04 14.60
C ARG A 286 -15.48 -5.26 14.17
N THR A 287 -15.14 -5.31 12.89
CA THR A 287 -14.38 -6.40 12.29
C THR A 287 -12.96 -6.48 12.85
N GLY A 288 -12.26 -5.35 12.94
CA GLY A 288 -10.94 -5.25 13.57
C GLY A 288 -10.97 -5.67 15.05
N ARG A 289 -11.94 -5.17 15.81
CA ARG A 289 -12.12 -5.55 17.23
C ARG A 289 -12.37 -7.05 17.43
N HIS A 290 -13.16 -7.67 16.55
CA HIS A 290 -13.43 -9.11 16.66
C HIS A 290 -12.13 -9.93 16.51
N VAL A 291 -11.23 -9.54 15.60
CA VAL A 291 -9.90 -10.15 15.48
C VAL A 291 -9.05 -9.90 16.74
N LEU A 292 -9.07 -8.68 17.29
CA LEU A 292 -8.36 -8.35 18.53
C LEU A 292 -8.83 -9.20 19.72
N GLU A 293 -10.14 -9.42 19.86
CA GLU A 293 -10.72 -10.25 20.92
C GLU A 293 -10.24 -11.70 20.81
N HIS A 294 -10.15 -12.24 19.60
CA HIS A 294 -9.60 -13.59 19.38
C HIS A 294 -8.10 -13.66 19.64
N ALA A 295 -7.33 -12.69 19.16
CA ALA A 295 -5.90 -12.61 19.43
C ALA A 295 -5.62 -12.56 20.94
N THR A 296 -6.40 -11.77 21.67
CA THR A 296 -6.34 -11.63 23.12
C THR A 296 -6.64 -12.96 23.82
N ARG A 297 -7.74 -13.62 23.46
CA ARG A 297 -8.12 -14.93 24.03
C ARG A 297 -7.08 -15.99 23.75
N HIS A 298 -6.56 -16.05 22.53
CA HIS A 298 -5.51 -16.99 22.12
C HIS A 298 -4.25 -16.79 22.97
N ALA A 299 -3.73 -15.56 23.03
CA ALA A 299 -2.50 -15.27 23.75
C ALA A 299 -2.63 -15.50 25.26
N CYS A 300 -3.76 -15.09 25.88
CA CYS A 300 -3.98 -15.32 27.31
C CYS A 300 -4.23 -16.79 27.65
N GLY A 301 -4.87 -17.55 26.75
CA GLY A 301 -5.09 -18.98 26.91
C GLY A 301 -3.77 -19.76 26.90
N ALA A 302 -2.87 -19.44 25.96
CA ALA A 302 -1.56 -20.07 25.87
C ALA A 302 -0.69 -19.81 27.11
N VAL A 303 -0.73 -18.62 27.70
CA VAL A 303 -0.01 -18.30 28.95
C VAL A 303 -0.49 -19.14 30.14
N ARG A 304 -1.76 -19.53 30.20
CA ARG A 304 -2.30 -20.34 31.30
C ARG A 304 -1.92 -21.82 31.25
N VAL A 305 -1.45 -22.28 30.08
CA VAL A 305 -1.06 -23.69 29.85
C VAL A 305 0.45 -23.90 30.07
N LEU A 306 1.23 -22.81 30.07
CA LEU A 306 2.65 -22.78 30.40
C LEU A 306 2.88 -22.67 31.92
#